data_AF-A0A9E1VD33-F1
#
_entry.id   AF-A0A9E1VD33-F1
#
_cell.length_a   1.000
_cell.length_b   1.000
_cell.length_c   1.000
_cell.angle_alpha   90.00
_cell.angle_beta   90.00
_cell.angle_gamma   90.00
#
_symmetry.space_group_name_H-M   'P 1'
#
loop_
_entity.id
_entity.type
_entity.pdbx_description
1 polymer ?
#
loop_
_entity_poly.entity_id
_entity_poly.type
_entity_poly.pdbx_seq_one_letter_code
_entity_poly.pdbx_strand_id
1 'polypeptide(L)' 'MAGFGKWVGGAIGWALGGPIGGILGYQVGLFFTSGIQMNEQGSRGAYQGHGATRSGDFAMALVVLSAAVMNADGKVL' A
#
# COMPACT_ATOMS: atom_id res chain seq x y z
N MET A 1 12.08 -15.20 -20.58
CA MET A 1 12.52 -14.62 -19.29
C MET A 1 12.53 -13.09 -19.39
N ALA A 2 11.52 -12.40 -18.84
CA ALA A 2 11.34 -10.94 -18.98
C ALA A 2 11.11 -10.25 -17.62
N GLY A 3 12.01 -10.48 -16.66
CA GLY A 3 11.91 -9.90 -15.30
C GLY A 3 12.95 -8.82 -14.97
N PHE A 4 14.02 -8.70 -15.76
CA PHE A 4 15.20 -7.90 -15.38
C PHE A 4 15.15 -6.45 -15.85
N GLY A 5 14.46 -6.11 -16.95
CA GLY A 5 14.44 -4.74 -17.49
C GLY A 5 13.82 -3.71 -16.53
N LYS A 6 12.81 -4.13 -15.76
CA LYS A 6 12.03 -3.25 -14.86
C LYS A 6 12.86 -2.78 -13.65
N TRP A 7 13.62 -3.70 -13.06
CA TRP A 7 14.47 -3.42 -11.91
C TRP A 7 15.74 -2.66 -12.31
N VAL A 8 16.29 -2.96 -13.49
CA VAL A 8 17.48 -2.28 -14.03
C VAL A 8 17.17 -0.83 -14.44
N GLY A 9 16.03 -0.57 -15.08
CA GLY A 9 15.61 0.79 -15.44
C GLY A 9 15.38 1.69 -14.21
N GLY A 10 14.77 1.14 -13.15
CA GLY A 10 14.61 1.84 -11.88
C GLY A 10 15.93 2.08 -11.15
N ALA A 11 16.85 1.11 -11.14
CA ALA A 11 18.15 1.24 -10.48
C ALA A 11 19.07 2.25 -11.19
N ILE A 12 19.10 2.26 -12.53
CA ILE A 12 19.89 3.24 -13.31
C ILE A 12 19.33 4.64 -13.12
N GLY A 13 18.00 4.81 -13.13
CA GLY A 13 17.36 6.10 -12.84
C GLY A 13 17.71 6.61 -11.44
N TRP A 14 17.79 5.71 -10.45
CA TRP A 14 18.15 6.07 -9.09
C TRP A 14 19.61 6.50 -8.94
N ALA A 15 20.53 5.82 -9.62
CA ALA A 15 21.95 6.16 -9.61
C ALA A 15 22.25 7.52 -10.27
N LEU A 16 21.46 7.93 -11.28
CA LEU A 16 21.69 9.16 -12.03
C LEU A 16 20.95 10.39 -11.46
N GLY A 17 19.81 10.19 -10.81
CA GLY A 17 18.93 11.29 -10.38
C GLY A 17 18.31 11.14 -8.98
N GLY A 18 18.84 10.21 -8.17
CA GLY A 18 18.34 9.95 -6.82
C GLY A 18 16.92 9.36 -6.80
N PRO A 19 16.19 9.49 -5.68
CA PRO A 19 14.86 8.90 -5.51
C PRO A 19 13.87 9.26 -6.62
N ILE A 20 13.94 10.51 -7.11
CA ILE A 20 13.08 11.03 -8.19
C ILE A 20 13.46 10.38 -9.53
N GLY A 21 14.77 10.27 -9.80
CA GLY A 21 15.29 9.59 -10.98
C GLY A 21 14.92 8.10 -11.01
N GLY A 22 14.86 7.43 -9.86
CA GLY A 22 14.45 6.02 -9.77
C GLY A 22 12.99 5.78 -10.19
N ILE A 23 12.08 6.68 -9.81
CA ILE A 23 10.66 6.61 -10.20
C ILE A 23 10.51 6.89 -11.70
N LEU A 24 11.14 7.96 -12.20
CA LEU A 24 11.09 8.32 -13.62
C LEU A 24 11.78 7.26 -14.50
N GLY A 25 12.91 6.71 -14.07
CA GLY A 25 13.65 5.65 -14.75
C GLY A 25 12.91 4.30 -14.76
N TYR A 26 12.14 3.99 -13.71
CA TYR A 26 11.23 2.84 -13.71
C TYR A 26 10.11 3.04 -14.75
N GLN A 27 9.52 4.23 -14.82
CA GLN A 27 8.45 4.56 -15.77
C GLN A 27 8.94 4.51 -17.22
N VAL A 28 10.11 5.09 -17.50
CA VAL A 28 10.74 5.05 -18.83
C VAL A 28 11.18 3.63 -19.18
N GLY A 29 11.73 2.88 -18.21
CA GLY A 29 12.06 1.47 -18.36
C GLY A 29 10.86 0.59 -18.69
N LEU A 30 9.66 0.93 -18.20
CA LEU A 30 8.41 0.29 -18.62
C LEU A 30 8.11 0.55 -20.10
N PHE A 31 8.21 1.80 -20.58
CA PHE A 31 7.98 2.11 -22.00
C PHE A 31 8.97 1.43 -22.95
N PHE A 32 10.25 1.35 -22.58
CA PHE A 32 11.26 0.67 -23.41
C PHE A 32 11.13 -0.86 -23.41
N THR A 33 10.59 -1.47 -22.34
CA THR A 33 10.37 -2.93 -22.30
C THR A 33 9.01 -3.36 -22.85
N SER A 34 8.06 -2.45 -23.08
CA SER A 34 6.70 -2.77 -23.50
C SER A 34 6.17 -1.83 -24.59
N GLY A 35 6.65 -2.03 -25.83
CA GLY A 35 5.84 -1.78 -27.03
C GLY A 35 4.62 -2.69 -27.16
N ILE A 36 4.33 -3.55 -26.18
CA ILE A 36 3.20 -4.48 -26.13
C ILE A 36 2.81 -4.65 -24.66
N GLN A 37 1.52 -4.42 -24.33
CA GLN A 37 0.86 -4.57 -23.03
C GLN A 37 0.91 -3.37 -22.08
N MET A 38 0.03 -2.40 -22.36
CA MET A 38 -0.67 -1.65 -21.31
C MET A 38 -1.33 -2.65 -20.35
N ASN A 39 -0.70 -2.91 -19.20
CA ASN A 39 -1.39 -3.55 -18.09
C ASN A 39 -1.69 -2.48 -17.04
N GLU A 40 -2.98 -2.33 -16.75
CA GLU A 40 -3.67 -1.40 -15.87
C GLU A 40 -3.18 -1.45 -14.41
N GLN A 41 -1.95 -1.03 -14.16
CA GLN A 41 -1.39 -0.98 -12.81
C GLN A 41 -0.83 0.41 -12.47
N GLY A 42 -1.44 1.46 -13.02
CA GLY A 42 -1.01 2.86 -12.82
C GLY A 42 -2.01 3.77 -12.09
N SER A 43 -3.25 3.33 -11.84
CA SER A 43 -4.33 4.24 -11.38
C SER A 43 -5.21 3.73 -10.23
N ARG A 44 -4.71 2.84 -9.37
CA ARG A 44 -5.48 2.32 -8.20
C ARG A 44 -4.98 2.85 -6.84
N GLY A 45 -4.26 3.96 -6.82
CA GLY A 45 -3.62 4.50 -5.62
C GLY A 45 -4.44 5.45 -4.74
N ALA A 46 -5.73 5.69 -5.01
CA ALA A 46 -6.50 6.73 -4.30
C ALA A 46 -7.80 6.31 -3.61
N TYR A 47 -8.30 5.08 -3.82
CA TYR A 47 -9.62 4.66 -3.27
C TYR A 47 -9.68 3.17 -2.88
N GLN A 48 -8.65 2.64 -2.22
CA GLN A 48 -8.72 1.24 -1.75
C GLN A 48 -8.22 1.13 -0.30
N GLY A 49 -9.17 1.05 0.63
CA GLY A 49 -8.89 0.66 2.00
C GLY A 49 -9.87 1.16 3.06
N HIS A 50 -11.19 1.03 2.85
CA HIS A 50 -12.03 0.82 4.04
C HIS A 50 -11.50 -0.47 4.67
N GLY A 51 -10.84 -0.37 5.81
CA GLY A 51 -10.19 -1.50 6.48
C GLY A 51 -11.20 -2.63 6.62
N ALA A 52 -10.95 -3.74 5.93
CA ALA A 52 -11.78 -4.93 6.08
C ALA A 52 -11.70 -5.38 7.54
N THR A 53 -12.86 -5.58 8.16
CA THR A 53 -12.96 -6.03 9.55
C THR A 53 -12.19 -7.33 9.71
N ARG A 54 -11.23 -7.37 10.62
CA ARG A 54 -10.40 -8.54 10.87
C ARG A 54 -11.04 -9.42 11.93
N SER A 55 -10.76 -10.71 11.87
CA SER A 55 -11.05 -11.62 12.98
C SER A 55 -10.31 -11.12 14.23
N GLY A 56 -11.05 -10.68 15.24
CA GLY A 56 -10.52 -10.07 16.46
C GLY A 56 -11.04 -8.65 16.74
N ASP A 57 -11.39 -7.89 15.71
CA ASP A 57 -11.88 -6.50 15.88
C ASP A 57 -13.19 -6.45 16.67
N PHE A 58 -14.06 -7.46 16.48
CA PHE A 58 -15.30 -7.60 17.25
C PHE A 58 -15.04 -7.89 18.74
N ALA A 59 -14.10 -8.79 19.04
CA ALA A 59 -13.77 -9.12 20.42
C ALA A 59 -13.17 -7.90 21.15
N MET A 60 -12.31 -7.15 20.47
CA MET A 60 -11.78 -5.88 20.98
C MET A 60 -12.88 -4.84 21.21
N ALA A 61 -13.81 -4.69 20.26
CA ALA A 61 -14.95 -3.79 20.41
C ALA A 61 -15.82 -4.16 21.62
N LEU A 62 -16.05 -5.46 21.88
CA LEU A 62 -16.82 -5.92 23.04
C LEU A 62 -16.11 -5.62 24.37
N VAL A 63 -14.79 -5.80 24.43
CA VAL A 63 -13.99 -5.48 25.63
C VAL A 63 -14.05 -3.99 25.92
N VAL A 64 -13.83 -3.15 24.89
CA VAL A 64 -13.89 -1.69 25.03
C VAL A 64 -15.29 -1.23 25.44
N LEU A 65 -16.34 -1.78 24.82
CA LEU A 65 -17.72 -1.49 25.20
C LEU A 65 -18.01 -1.88 26.64
N SER A 66 -17.58 -3.06 27.08
CA SER A 66 -17.81 -3.53 28.45
C SER A 66 -17.12 -2.63 29.47
N ALA A 67 -15.87 -2.23 29.20
CA ALA A 67 -15.15 -1.26 30.04
C ALA A 67 -15.84 0.10 30.05
N ALA A 68 -16.34 0.58 28.91
CA ALA A 68 -17.07 1.84 28.82
C ALA A 68 -18.38 1.80 29.62
N VAL A 69 -19.13 0.70 29.57
CA VAL A 69 -20.34 0.48 30.38
C VAL A 69 -20.00 0.46 31.86
N MET A 70 -18.96 -0.28 32.28
CA MET A 70 -18.51 -0.31 33.67
C MET A 70 -18.12 1.09 34.18
N ASN A 71 -17.44 1.88 33.34
CA ASN A 71 -17.06 3.26 33.67
C ASN A 71 -18.28 4.19 33.75
N ALA A 72 -19.29 3.98 32.89
CA ALA A 72 -20.53 4.75 32.92
C ALA A 72 -21.42 4.40 34.13
N ASP A 73 -21.34 3.17 34.64
CA ASP A 73 -22.13 2.71 35.78
C ASP A 73 -21.66 3.31 37.12
N GLY A 74 -20.48 3.95 37.14
CA GLY A 74 -19.99 4.72 38.29
C GLY A 74 -19.70 3.90 39.56
N LYS A 75 -19.88 2.58 39.53
CA LYS A 75 -19.52 1.66 40.61
C LYS A 75 -18.06 1.25 40.47
N VAL A 76 -17.19 2.05 41.08
CA VAL A 76 -15.88 1.55 41.53
C VAL A 76 -16.16 0.70 42.76
N LEU A 77 -16.07 -0.63 42.63
CA LEU A 77 -15.97 -1.51 43.78
C LEU A 77 -14.55 -1.47 44.35
#